data_AF-A0A165T0G2-F1
#
_entry.id   AF-A0A165T0G2-F1
#
_cell.length_a   1.000
_cell.length_b   1.000
_cell.length_c   1.000
_cell.angle_alpha   90.00
_cell.angle_beta   90.00
_cell.angle_gamma   90.00
#
_symmetry.space_group_name_H-M   'P 1'
#
loop_
_entity.id
_entity.type
_entity.pdbx_description
1 polymer ?
#
loop_
_entity_poly.entity_id
_entity_poly.type
_entity_poly.pdbx_seq_one_letter_code
_entity_poly.pdbx_strand_id
1 'polypeptide(L)'
;MPASTQYEVLLDFTNDTHDCATVQLLRNYGRNSNAIVLLHPGESITLVLDAGSVYQYALKTRSKVANVTARTWRDVNCTVSQLFPSGSHTMSQASSDPWRPVHGITVDRSWRDMRFCMWNDS
;
A
#
# COMPACT_ATOMS: atom_id res chain seq x y z
N MET A 1 18.59 11.48 30.37
CA MET A 1 18.10 10.41 29.47
C MET A 1 17.54 11.11 28.24
N PRO A 2 18.13 11.03 27.03
CA PRO A 2 17.48 11.59 25.86
C PRO A 2 16.25 10.73 25.56
N ALA A 3 15.08 11.35 25.54
CA ALA A 3 13.85 10.71 25.07
C ALA A 3 14.08 10.26 23.62
N SER A 4 13.75 9.01 23.29
CA SER A 4 13.67 8.58 21.90
C SER A 4 12.66 9.47 21.19
N THR A 5 13.13 10.40 20.36
CA THR A 5 12.29 11.22 19.50
C THR A 5 11.60 10.30 18.51
N GLN A 6 10.37 9.91 18.83
CA GLN A 6 9.48 9.20 17.92
C GLN A 6 9.00 10.24 16.90
N TYR A 7 9.37 10.05 15.64
CA TYR A 7 8.92 10.90 14.55
C TYR A 7 7.75 10.21 13.87
N GLU A 8 6.58 10.84 13.86
CA GLU A 8 5.45 10.36 13.09
C GLU A 8 5.59 10.82 11.64
N VAL A 9 5.23 9.93 10.70
CA VAL A 9 5.22 10.20 9.26
C VAL A 9 3.89 9.78 8.68
N LEU A 10 3.44 10.52 7.66
CA LEU A 10 2.16 10.32 7.02
C LEU A 10 2.34 9.52 5.72
N LEU A 11 1.59 8.43 5.60
CA LEU A 11 1.46 7.68 4.36
C LEU A 11 0.05 7.88 3.81
N ASP A 12 -0.06 8.62 2.71
CA ASP A 12 -1.32 8.88 2.04
C ASP A 12 -1.49 7.94 0.84
N PHE A 13 -2.55 7.13 0.89
CA PHE A 13 -2.97 6.29 -0.23
C PHE A 13 -4.14 6.95 -0.94
N THR A 14 -3.94 7.34 -2.20
CA THR A 14 -4.99 7.94 -3.03
C THR A 14 -5.49 6.93 -4.05
N ASN A 15 -6.80 6.65 -4.06
CA ASN A 15 -7.42 5.85 -5.11
C ASN A 15 -7.69 6.71 -6.34
N ASP A 16 -6.71 6.77 -7.23
CA ASP A 16 -6.80 7.43 -8.53
C ASP A 16 -7.44 6.55 -9.63
N THR A 17 -7.86 5.33 -9.28
CA THR A 17 -8.47 4.39 -10.24
C THR A 17 -9.99 4.56 -10.30
N HIS A 18 -10.61 4.09 -11.38
CA HIS A 18 -12.08 4.10 -11.54
C HIS A 18 -12.80 3.04 -10.71
N ASP A 19 -12.08 2.06 -10.17
CA ASP A 19 -12.63 0.98 -9.35
C ASP A 19 -12.42 1.30 -7.86
N CYS A 20 -13.27 0.74 -6.98
CA CYS A 20 -13.02 0.81 -5.54
C CYS A 20 -11.75 0.01 -5.19
N ALA A 21 -10.98 0.55 -4.26
CA ALA A 21 -9.80 -0.09 -3.70
C ALA A 21 -10.01 -0.35 -2.21
N THR A 22 -9.38 -1.40 -1.69
CA THR A 22 -9.36 -1.69 -0.26
C THR A 22 -7.93 -1.69 0.22
N VAL A 23 -7.68 -1.06 1.36
CA VAL A 23 -6.38 -1.06 2.04
C VAL A 23 -6.55 -1.84 3.34
N GLN A 24 -5.82 -2.95 3.45
CA GLN A 24 -5.81 -3.80 4.64
C GLN A 24 -4.44 -3.79 5.27
N LEU A 25 -4.37 -3.59 6.59
CA LEU A 25 -3.13 -3.71 7.33
C LEU A 25 -2.80 -5.19 7.60
N LEU A 26 -1.66 -5.66 7.07
CA LEU A 26 -1.10 -6.98 7.30
C LEU A 26 -0.19 -6.95 8.53
N ARG A 27 -0.77 -7.03 9.74
CA ARG A 27 0.05 -7.12 10.97
C ARG A 27 0.45 -8.56 11.26
N ASN A 28 1.76 -8.78 11.46
CA ASN A 28 2.29 -9.98 12.12
C ASN A 28 2.14 -9.95 13.66
N TYR A 29 1.46 -8.94 14.21
CA TYR A 29 1.28 -8.74 15.65
C TYR A 29 -0.19 -8.97 16.06
N GLY A 30 -0.46 -10.16 16.58
CA GLY A 30 -1.46 -10.43 17.62
C GLY A 30 -2.89 -9.94 17.44
N ARG A 31 -3.77 -10.90 17.11
CA ARG A 31 -5.16 -11.04 17.60
C ARG A 31 -6.26 -10.11 17.09
N ASN A 32 -6.00 -9.04 16.34
CA ASN A 32 -7.06 -8.28 15.63
C ASN A 32 -6.53 -7.73 14.29
N SER A 33 -6.64 -8.51 13.21
CA SER A 33 -5.89 -8.31 11.96
C SER A 33 -6.69 -7.86 10.74
N ASN A 34 -7.88 -7.28 10.90
CA ASN A 34 -8.76 -6.97 9.76
C ASN A 34 -9.24 -5.51 9.77
N ALA A 35 -8.34 -4.55 10.04
CA ALA A 35 -8.63 -3.16 9.69
C ALA A 35 -8.53 -3.05 8.16
N ILE A 36 -9.69 -3.09 7.51
CA ILE A 36 -9.84 -2.91 6.06
C ILE A 36 -10.58 -1.60 5.86
N VAL A 37 -10.01 -0.71 5.05
CA VAL A 37 -10.67 0.51 4.62
C VAL A 37 -11.01 0.39 3.15
N LEU A 38 -12.26 0.68 2.81
CA LEU A 38 -12.72 0.84 1.42
C LEU A 38 -12.50 2.30 1.00
N LEU A 39 -11.87 2.47 -0.15
CA LEU A 39 -11.64 3.75 -0.81
C LEU A 39 -12.42 3.77 -2.12
N HIS A 40 -13.33 4.71 -2.25
CA HIS A 40 -14.00 5.01 -3.51
C HIS A 40 -13.05 5.72 -4.49
N PRO A 41 -13.36 5.73 -5.79
CA PRO A 41 -12.61 6.49 -6.78
C PRO A 41 -12.48 7.97 -6.38
N GLY A 42 -11.25 8.48 -6.32
CA GLY A 42 -10.92 9.85 -5.91
C GLY A 42 -10.73 10.05 -4.41
N GLU A 43 -11.00 9.05 -3.58
CA GLU A 43 -10.76 9.14 -2.13
C GLU A 43 -9.31 8.86 -1.77
N SER A 44 -8.85 9.43 -0.66
CA SER A 44 -7.56 9.12 -0.07
C SER A 44 -7.69 8.76 1.41
N ILE A 45 -6.75 7.95 1.89
CA ILE A 45 -6.59 7.63 3.30
C ILE A 45 -5.17 7.97 3.73
N THR A 46 -5.07 8.72 4.82
CA THR A 46 -3.79 9.01 5.47
C THR A 46 -3.59 8.06 6.65
N LEU A 47 -2.47 7.35 6.63
CA LEU A 47 -2.02 6.44 7.69
C LEU A 47 -0.86 7.10 8.44
N VAL A 48 -0.95 7.14 9.77
CA VAL A 48 0.13 7.63 10.62
C VAL A 48 1.05 6.46 10.96
N LEU A 49 2.33 6.60 10.62
CA LEU A 49 3.36 5.59 10.81
C LEU A 49 4.46 6.15 11.72
N ASP A 50 5.17 5.27 12.41
CA ASP A 50 6.41 5.62 13.09
C ASP A 50 7.57 5.62 12.08
N ALA A 51 8.39 6.66 12.10
CA ALA A 51 9.48 6.84 11.13
C ALA A 51 10.48 5.69 11.20
N GLY A 52 10.77 5.10 10.04
CA GLY A 52 11.71 3.99 9.90
C GLY A 52 11.16 2.62 10.31
N SER A 53 9.97 2.56 10.90
CA SER A 53 9.24 1.33 11.17
C SER A 53 8.68 0.72 9.89
N VAL A 54 8.49 -0.60 9.91
CA VAL A 54 8.04 -1.37 8.75
C VAL A 54 6.58 -1.76 8.93
N TYR A 55 5.75 -1.35 7.98
CA TYR A 55 4.33 -1.65 7.94
C TYR A 55 3.99 -2.41 6.67
N GLN A 56 3.21 -3.47 6.76
CA GLN A 56 2.78 -4.25 5.61
C GLN A 56 1.30 -4.05 5.36
N TYR A 57 0.92 -3.85 4.09
CA TYR A 57 -0.43 -3.59 3.64
C TYR A 57 -0.78 -4.53 2.49
N ALA A 58 -2.03 -4.97 2.42
CA ALA A 58 -2.61 -5.57 1.24
C ALA A 58 -3.55 -4.54 0.62
N LEU A 59 -3.23 -4.10 -0.58
CA LEU A 59 -4.14 -3.31 -1.40
C LEU A 59 -4.86 -4.25 -2.36
N LYS A 60 -6.18 -4.18 -2.39
CA LYS A 60 -7.00 -4.97 -3.32
C LYS A 60 -7.91 -4.05 -4.10
N THR A 61 -7.77 -4.12 -5.42
CA THR A 61 -8.68 -3.53 -6.40
C THR A 61 -9.61 -4.60 -6.95
N ARG A 62 -10.49 -4.22 -7.88
CA ARG A 62 -11.46 -5.11 -8.55
C ARG A 62 -10.92 -6.48 -8.97
N SER A 63 -9.71 -6.52 -9.54
CA SER A 63 -9.14 -7.75 -10.13
C SER A 63 -7.70 -8.02 -9.75
N LYS A 64 -7.07 -7.14 -8.96
CA LYS A 64 -5.67 -7.23 -8.59
C LYS A 64 -5.48 -7.00 -7.10
N VAL A 65 -4.55 -7.73 -6.51
CA VAL A 65 -4.10 -7.55 -5.13
C VAL A 65 -2.60 -7.32 -5.14
N ALA A 66 -2.14 -6.39 -4.33
CA ALA A 66 -0.74 -6.07 -4.13
C ALA A 66 -0.43 -6.05 -2.63
N ASN A 67 0.56 -6.83 -2.21
CA ASN A 67 1.17 -6.68 -0.91
C ASN A 67 2.25 -5.61 -1.00
N VAL A 68 2.20 -4.67 -0.08
CA VAL A 68 3.01 -3.48 -0.05
C VAL A 68 3.66 -3.36 1.32
N THR A 69 4.98 -3.22 1.34
CA THR A 69 5.72 -2.91 2.56
C THR A 69 6.10 -1.43 2.53
N ALA A 70 5.64 -0.68 3.52
CA ALA A 70 5.99 0.71 3.74
C ALA A 70 7.06 0.81 4.83
N ARG A 71 8.19 1.42 4.48
CA ARG A 71 9.27 1.81 5.39
C ARG A 71 9.74 3.20 5.01
N THR A 72 9.14 4.22 5.62
CA THR A 72 9.35 5.62 5.26
C THR A 72 9.91 6.41 6.45
N TRP A 73 10.72 7.42 6.16
CA TRP A 73 11.28 8.35 7.16
C TRP A 73 10.72 9.77 6.98
N ARG A 74 9.80 9.95 6.04
CA ARG A 74 9.17 11.20 5.63
C ARG A 74 7.76 10.88 5.16
N ASP A 75 6.95 11.92 5.00
CA ASP A 75 5.62 11.80 4.44
C ASP A 75 5.69 11.32 2.99
N VAL A 76 4.78 10.42 2.63
CA VAL A 76 4.71 9.82 1.30
C VAL A 76 3.27 9.84 0.82
N ASN A 77 3.06 10.31 -0.40
CA ASN A 77 1.82 10.09 -1.13
C ASN A 77 2.05 8.99 -2.18
N CYS A 78 1.14 8.03 -2.22
CA CYS A 78 1.17 6.91 -3.13
C CYS A 78 -0.21 6.72 -3.76
N THR A 79 -0.24 6.67 -5.09
CA THR A 79 -1.49 6.42 -5.81
C THR A 79 -1.67 4.93 -6.06
N VAL A 80 -2.92 4.47 -6.04
CA VAL A 80 -3.25 3.04 -6.25
C VAL A 80 -2.74 2.56 -7.61
N SER A 81 -2.82 3.38 -8.66
CA SER A 81 -2.31 3.00 -10.00
C SER A 81 -0.81 2.69 -10.03
N GLN A 82 0.01 3.37 -9.21
CA GLN A 82 1.46 3.12 -9.12
C GLN A 82 1.78 1.73 -8.55
N LEU A 83 0.89 1.20 -7.71
CA LEU A 83 1.03 -0.11 -7.09
C LEU A 83 0.59 -1.25 -8.02
N PHE A 84 -0.13 -0.93 -9.09
CA PHE A 84 -0.64 -1.88 -10.07
C PHE A 84 -0.24 -1.51 -11.51
N PRO A 85 1.06 -1.46 -11.85
CA PRO A 85 1.48 -1.10 -13.19
C PRO A 85 0.78 -1.96 -14.24
N SER A 86 0.03 -1.30 -15.13
CA SER A 86 -0.51 -1.92 -16.34
C SER A 86 0.69 -2.28 -17.21
N GLY A 87 0.94 -3.57 -17.40
CA GLY A 87 2.11 -4.07 -18.11
C GLY A 87 2.28 -3.40 -19.48
N SER A 88 3.14 -2.38 -19.52
CA SER A 88 3.82 -1.93 -20.72
C SER A 88 5.30 -2.08 -20.42
N HIS A 89 5.86 -3.22 -20.84
CA HIS A 89 7.29 -3.36 -21.02
C HIS A 89 7.74 -2.33 -22.06
N THR A 90 8.20 -1.16 -21.62
CA THR A 90 9.33 -0.53 -22.32
C THR A 90 10.58 -1.07 -21.67
N MET A 91 11.09 -2.16 -22.27
CA MET A 91 12.43 -2.64 -21.98
C MET A 91 13.43 -1.52 -22.31
N SER A 92 14.01 -0.94 -21.27
CA SER A 92 15.33 -0.31 -21.34
C SER A 92 16.05 -0.61 -20.04
N GLN A 93 17.05 -1.50 -20.16
CA GLN A 93 18.16 -1.72 -19.24
C GLN A 93 17.88 -2.31 -17.86
N ALA A 94 18.07 -3.64 -17.79
CA ALA A 94 19.04 -4.29 -16.92
C ALA A 94 19.43 -3.55 -15.62
N SER A 95 18.67 -3.79 -14.56
CA SER A 95 19.25 -4.30 -13.32
C SER A 95 18.24 -5.23 -12.66
N SER A 96 18.71 -6.36 -12.16
CA SER A 96 17.99 -7.23 -11.23
C SER A 96 17.83 -6.51 -9.88
N ASP A 97 17.15 -5.36 -9.90
CA ASP A 97 16.78 -4.62 -8.70
C ASP A 97 15.33 -4.95 -8.36
N PRO A 98 15.04 -5.48 -7.16
CA PRO A 98 13.67 -5.57 -6.69
C PRO A 98 13.11 -4.14 -6.65
N TRP A 99 12.15 -3.87 -7.53
CA TRP A 99 11.15 -2.80 -7.45
C TRP A 99 11.61 -1.62 -6.58
N ARG A 100 12.34 -0.68 -7.19
CA ARG A 100 12.90 0.46 -6.45
C ARG A 100 11.82 1.07 -5.55
N PRO A 101 12.07 1.22 -4.24
CA PRO A 101 11.06 1.76 -3.33
C PRO A 101 10.62 3.13 -3.82
N VAL A 102 9.34 3.29 -4.14
CA VAL A 102 8.79 4.63 -4.37
C VAL A 102 8.72 5.27 -3.00
N HIS A 103 9.69 6.14 -2.70
CA HIS A 103 9.76 6.90 -1.43
C HIS A 103 9.72 6.02 -0.17
N GLY A 104 10.23 4.78 -0.22
CA GLY A 104 10.21 3.84 0.91
C GLY A 104 9.03 2.84 0.90
N ILE A 105 8.26 2.82 -0.18
CA ILE A 105 7.19 1.84 -0.41
C ILE A 105 7.67 0.78 -1.41
N THR A 106 7.64 -0.50 -1.03
CA THR A 106 7.97 -1.63 -1.90
C THR A 106 6.75 -2.50 -2.15
N VAL A 107 6.55 -2.92 -3.41
CA VAL A 107 5.52 -3.90 -3.76
C VAL A 107 6.16 -5.29 -3.68
N ASP A 108 5.81 -6.07 -2.65
CA ASP A 108 6.42 -7.37 -2.41
C ASP A 108 5.87 -8.43 -3.36
N ARG A 109 4.56 -8.37 -3.62
CA ARG A 109 3.86 -9.34 -4.47
C ARG A 109 2.63 -8.70 -5.07
N SER A 110 2.41 -8.86 -6.37
CA SER A 110 1.14 -8.57 -7.01
C SER A 110 0.57 -9.81 -7.69
N TRP A 111 -0.74 -10.00 -7.61
CA TRP A 111 -1.44 -11.10 -8.27
C TRP A 111 -2.84 -10.68 -8.69
N ARG A 112 -3.43 -11.44 -9.61
CA ARG A 112 -4.83 -11.27 -9.97
C ARG A 112 -5.69 -12.06 -9.01
N ASP A 113 -6.66 -11.40 -8.39
CA ASP A 113 -7.70 -12.04 -7.61
C ASP A 113 -9.05 -11.67 -8.22
N MET A 114 -9.68 -12.63 -8.89
CA MET A 114 -10.99 -12.47 -9.52
C MET A 114 -12.13 -12.63 -8.51
N ARG A 115 -11.83 -12.94 -7.24
CA ARG A 115 -12.85 -13.02 -6.19
C ARG A 115 -13.24 -11.62 -5.77
N PHE A 116 -14.42 -11.19 -6.22
CA PHE A 116 -15.11 -10.01 -5.73
C PHE A 116 -15.53 -10.25 -4.26
N CYS A 117 -14.63 -9.95 -3.33
CA CYS A 117 -15.03 -9.72 -1.94
C CYS A 117 -15.15 -8.22 -1.77
N MET A 118 -16.15 -7.61 -2.42
CA MET A 118 -16.67 -6.35 -1.90
C MET A 118 -17.46 -6.75 -0.68
N TRP A 119 -17.06 -6.23 0.47
CA TRP A 119 -17.78 -6.39 1.72
C TRP A 119 -19.25 -6.07 1.46
N ASN A 120 -20.11 -7.08 1.61
CA ASN A 120 -21.55 -6.91 1.45
C ASN A 120 -22.05 -6.45 2.82
N ASP A 121 -22.01 -5.14 3.08
CA ASP A 121 -22.75 -4.59 4.21
C ASP A 121 -24.24 -4.68 3.86
N SER A 122 -25.01 -5.29 4.76
CA SER A 122 -26.41 -5.68 4.56
C SER A 122 -27.36 -4.51 4.79
#